data_AF-A0A0F5VJF7-F1
#
_entry.id   AF-A0A0F5VJF7-F1
#
_cell.length_a   1.000
_cell.length_b   1.000
_cell.length_c   1.000
_cell.angle_alpha   90.00
_cell.angle_beta   90.00
_cell.angle_gamma   90.00
#
_symmetry.space_group_name_H-M   'P 1'
#
loop_
_entity.id
_entity.type
_entity.pdbx_description
1 polymer ?
#
loop_
_entity_poly.entity_id
_entity_poly.type
_entity_poly.pdbx_seq_one_letter_code
_entity_poly.pdbx_strand_id
1 'polypeptide(L)'
;LEASLPAVVSVTDQSGEARYPSFKGIMAAKKKPVQSWDLSDLDIEAEEVGLEGAWTKVDSAAQRPARTAGTIVKDEGEGGKQLAEYLASQKFI
;
A
#
# COMPACT_ATOMS: atom_id res chain seq x y z
N LEU A 1 3.93 12.45 -17.94
CA LEU A 1 4.50 11.13 -18.29
C LEU A 1 3.64 10.56 -19.41
N GLU A 2 4.23 9.99 -20.45
CA GLU A 2 3.51 9.35 -21.57
C GLU A 2 4.15 7.97 -21.84
N ALA A 3 3.36 6.99 -22.26
CA ALA A 3 3.82 5.63 -22.57
C ALA A 3 2.99 5.01 -23.71
N SER A 4 3.66 4.27 -24.60
CA SER A 4 3.01 3.49 -25.65
C SER A 4 2.50 2.15 -25.11
N LEU A 5 1.42 1.62 -25.68
CA LEU A 5 0.84 0.32 -25.29
C LEU A 5 1.55 -0.85 -25.99
N PRO A 6 1.65 -2.04 -25.35
CA PRO A 6 1.13 -2.37 -24.01
C PRO A 6 1.96 -1.76 -22.88
N ALA A 7 1.27 -1.22 -21.87
CA ALA A 7 1.89 -0.61 -20.69
C ALA A 7 1.31 -1.17 -19.40
N VAL A 8 2.13 -1.21 -18.35
CA VAL A 8 1.72 -1.60 -16.99
C VAL A 8 1.68 -0.35 -16.12
N VAL A 9 0.58 -0.16 -15.39
CA VAL A 9 0.37 0.99 -14.52
C VAL A 9 -0.09 0.50 -13.15
N SER A 10 0.60 0.91 -12.09
CA SER A 10 0.12 0.78 -10.72
C SER A 10 -0.78 1.97 -10.37
N VAL A 11 -1.96 1.72 -9.82
CA VAL A 11 -2.87 2.77 -9.34
C VAL A 11 -2.91 2.76 -7.81
N THR A 12 -3.06 3.94 -7.22
CA THR A 12 -3.29 4.08 -5.77
C THR A 12 -4.79 4.20 -5.46
N ASP A 13 -5.12 4.26 -4.18
CA ASP A 13 -6.45 4.58 -3.66
C ASP A 13 -6.94 5.98 -4.06
N GLN A 14 -6.07 6.83 -4.61
CA GLN A 14 -6.43 8.15 -5.17
C GLN A 14 -6.86 8.11 -6.64
N SER A 15 -7.00 6.92 -7.24
CA SER A 15 -7.46 6.75 -8.62
C SER A 15 -8.97 6.99 -8.83
N GLY A 16 -9.69 7.33 -7.77
CA GLY A 16 -11.13 7.62 -7.74
C GLY A 16 -11.90 6.65 -6.84
N GLU A 17 -13.16 6.96 -6.56
CA GLU A 17 -14.01 6.13 -5.70
C GLU A 17 -14.58 4.92 -6.46
N ALA A 18 -14.55 3.76 -5.80
CA ALA A 18 -15.19 2.56 -6.32
C ALA A 18 -16.71 2.78 -6.45
N ARG A 19 -17.25 2.58 -7.65
CA ARG A 19 -18.69 2.75 -7.90
C ARG A 19 -19.48 1.65 -7.22
N TYR A 20 -20.59 2.01 -6.58
CA TYR A 20 -21.52 1.02 -6.06
C TYR A 20 -22.13 0.20 -7.21
N PRO A 21 -22.08 -1.15 -7.15
CA PRO A 21 -22.59 -1.97 -8.23
C PRO A 21 -24.13 -1.90 -8.29
N SER A 22 -24.69 -1.94 -9.50
CA SER A 22 -26.14 -2.11 -9.65
C SER A 22 -26.58 -3.51 -9.22
N PHE A 23 -27.85 -3.67 -8.83
CA PHE A 23 -28.40 -4.99 -8.53
C PHE A 23 -28.20 -6.00 -9.68
N LYS A 24 -28.39 -5.55 -10.93
CA LYS A 24 -28.11 -6.36 -12.14
C LYS A 24 -26.63 -6.75 -12.22
N GLY A 25 -25.72 -5.85 -11.88
CA GLY A 25 -24.27 -6.10 -11.85
C GLY A 25 -23.88 -7.14 -10.82
N ILE A 26 -24.43 -7.06 -9.60
CA ILE A 26 -24.22 -8.06 -8.54
C ILE A 26 -24.71 -9.44 -9.00
N MET A 27 -25.91 -9.51 -9.58
CA MET A 27 -26.48 -10.76 -10.07
C MET A 27 -25.69 -11.37 -11.23
N ALA A 28 -25.15 -10.54 -12.13
CA ALA A 28 -24.30 -10.99 -13.22
C ALA A 28 -22.95 -11.51 -12.71
N ALA A 29 -22.31 -10.80 -11.78
CA ALA A 29 -21.06 -11.22 -11.16
C ALA A 29 -21.20 -12.57 -10.45
N LYS A 30 -22.28 -12.75 -9.66
CA LYS A 30 -22.57 -14.02 -8.97
C LYS A 30 -22.71 -15.21 -9.92
N LYS A 31 -23.22 -15.00 -11.14
CA LYS A 31 -23.42 -16.07 -12.14
C LYS A 31 -22.17 -16.35 -12.96
N LYS A 32 -21.20 -15.44 -13.00
CA LYS A 32 -20.00 -15.61 -13.80
C LYS A 32 -19.15 -16.72 -13.16
N PRO A 33 -18.76 -17.76 -13.91
CA PRO A 33 -17.89 -18.79 -13.37
C PRO A 33 -16.54 -18.16 -13.02
N VAL A 34 -16.02 -18.51 -11.84
CA VAL A 34 -14.66 -18.19 -11.45
C VAL A 34 -13.79 -19.30 -12.04
N GLN A 35 -12.92 -18.92 -12.98
CA GLN A 35 -11.92 -19.84 -13.50
C GLN A 35 -10.76 -19.89 -12.51
N SER A 36 -10.52 -21.09 -11.98
CA SER A 36 -9.33 -21.40 -11.22
C SER A 36 -8.27 -21.98 -12.15
N TRP A 37 -7.02 -21.61 -11.91
CA TRP A 37 -5.86 -22.10 -12.64
C TRP A 37 -4.88 -22.67 -11.64
N ASP A 38 -4.35 -23.86 -11.93
CA ASP A 38 -3.20 -24.43 -11.25
C ASP A 38 -1.91 -24.04 -11.98
N LEU A 39 -0.75 -24.20 -11.33
CA LEU A 39 0.56 -23.89 -11.95
C LEU A 39 0.79 -24.67 -13.25
N SER A 40 0.31 -25.92 -13.29
CA SER A 40 0.40 -26.77 -14.48
C SER A 40 -0.42 -26.25 -15.66
N ASP A 41 -1.48 -25.48 -15.41
CA ASP A 41 -2.26 -24.88 -16.49
C ASP A 41 -1.56 -23.65 -17.11
N LEU A 42 -0.56 -23.12 -16.42
CA LEU A 42 0.18 -21.92 -16.79
C LEU A 42 1.61 -22.21 -17.26
N ASP A 43 2.01 -23.49 -17.29
CA ASP A 43 3.39 -23.94 -17.55
C ASP A 43 4.43 -23.24 -16.65
N ILE A 44 4.12 -23.09 -15.36
CA ILE A 44 5.00 -22.48 -14.36
C ILE A 44 5.55 -23.56 -13.42
N GLU A 45 6.87 -23.59 -13.25
CA GLU A 45 7.54 -24.53 -12.34
C GLU A 45 7.34 -24.11 -10.88
N ALA A 46 7.19 -25.10 -9.98
CA ALA A 46 6.86 -24.84 -8.58
C ALA A 46 7.99 -24.08 -7.85
N GLU A 47 9.23 -24.31 -8.24
CA GLU A 47 10.42 -23.70 -7.66
C GLU A 47 10.58 -22.22 -8.03
N GLU A 48 9.86 -21.72 -9.03
CA GLU A 48 9.90 -20.31 -9.45
C GLU A 48 8.96 -19.41 -8.63
N VAL A 49 8.06 -20.00 -7.84
CA VAL A 49 7.00 -19.29 -7.11
C VAL A 49 6.99 -19.63 -5.62
N GLY A 50 6.08 -18.98 -4.87
CA GLY A 50 5.94 -19.20 -3.44
C GLY A 50 7.19 -18.81 -2.66
N LEU A 51 7.46 -19.52 -1.56
CA LEU A 51 8.64 -19.28 -0.71
C LEU A 51 9.93 -19.82 -1.33
N GLU A 52 9.84 -20.86 -2.17
CA GLU A 52 11.01 -21.50 -2.79
C GLU A 52 11.61 -20.60 -3.88
N GLY A 53 10.77 -19.93 -4.68
CA GLY A 53 11.20 -18.96 -5.68
C GLY A 53 11.51 -17.56 -5.15
N ALA A 54 11.25 -17.28 -3.87
CA ALA A 54 11.39 -15.95 -3.30
C ALA A 54 12.87 -15.57 -3.06
N TRP A 55 13.29 -14.42 -3.57
CA TRP A 55 14.65 -13.90 -3.35
C TRP A 55 14.87 -13.34 -1.94
N THR A 56 13.79 -13.08 -1.21
CA THR A 56 13.82 -12.51 0.13
C THR A 56 12.96 -13.32 1.07
N LYS A 57 13.33 -13.35 2.35
CA LYS A 57 12.57 -13.98 3.42
C LYS A 57 12.28 -12.97 4.52
N VAL A 58 11.10 -13.06 5.12
CA VAL A 58 10.76 -12.28 6.31
C VAL A 58 11.53 -12.87 7.48
N ASP A 59 12.47 -12.12 8.03
CA ASP A 59 13.25 -12.55 9.20
C ASP A 59 12.50 -12.34 10.51
N SER A 60 11.85 -11.19 10.65
CA SER A 60 11.00 -10.88 11.80
C SER A 60 9.95 -9.82 11.46
N ALA A 61 8.86 -9.81 12.21
CA ALA A 61 7.84 -8.77 12.15
C ALA A 61 7.42 -8.41 13.58
N ALA A 62 7.53 -7.13 13.93
CA ALA A 62 7.19 -6.62 15.25
C ALA A 62 6.20 -5.45 15.14
N GLN A 63 5.27 -5.36 16.09
CA GLN A 63 4.32 -4.26 16.15
C GLN A 63 5.06 -2.96 16.51
N ARG A 64 4.73 -1.87 15.81
CA ARG A 64 5.25 -0.53 16.16
C ARG A 64 4.81 -0.17 17.58
N PRO A 65 5.72 0.27 18.47
CA PRO A 65 5.37 0.73 19.81
C PRO A 65 4.32 1.85 19.78
N ALA A 66 3.49 1.93 20.83
CA ALA A 66 2.52 3.00 20.98
C ALA A 66 3.19 4.38 21.00
N ARG A 67 2.50 5.40 20.47
CA ARG A 67 3.00 6.78 20.54
C ARG A 67 3.02 7.24 21.99
N THR A 68 4.14 7.79 22.44
CA THR A 68 4.24 8.49 23.73
C THR A 68 3.77 9.94 23.59
N ALA A 69 3.53 10.60 24.72
CA ALA A 69 3.32 12.04 24.72
C ALA A 69 4.51 12.75 24.06
N GLY A 70 4.21 13.72 23.19
CA GLY A 70 5.21 14.58 22.58
C GLY A 70 5.66 15.70 23.51
N THR A 71 6.62 16.51 23.05
CA THR A 71 7.07 17.70 23.77
C THR A 71 5.99 18.78 23.76
N ILE A 72 5.61 19.28 24.93
CA ILE A 72 4.69 20.42 25.06
C ILE A 72 5.53 21.68 25.20
N VAL A 73 5.39 22.60 24.24
CA VAL A 73 6.01 23.94 24.30
C VAL A 73 4.92 24.95 24.65
N LYS A 74 5.09 25.63 25.78
CA LYS A 74 4.22 26.75 26.17
C LYS A 74 4.75 28.02 25.51
N ASP A 75 3.89 28.72 24.78
CA ASP A 75 4.30 29.94 24.11
C ASP A 75 4.37 31.12 25.08
N GLU A 76 5.58 31.66 25.23
CA GLU A 76 5.87 32.87 26.02
C GLU A 76 6.53 33.94 25.12
N GLY A 77 6.31 33.87 23.79
CA GLY A 77 6.84 34.79 22.78
C GLY A 77 7.85 34.16 21.81
N GLU A 78 8.26 32.91 22.05
CA GLU A 78 9.28 32.19 21.28
C GLU A 78 8.80 30.82 20.75
N GLY A 79 7.53 30.46 20.96
CA GLY A 79 7.00 29.13 20.60
C GLY A 79 7.12 28.83 19.11
N GLY A 80 6.96 29.83 18.25
CA GLY A 80 7.13 29.70 16.80
C GLY A 80 8.55 29.32 16.38
N LYS A 81 9.58 29.91 17.02
CA LYS A 81 10.99 29.56 16.74
C LYS A 81 11.29 28.13 17.18
N GLN A 82 10.85 27.75 18.39
CA GLN A 82 11.05 26.41 18.93
C GLN A 82 10.37 25.32 18.08
N LEU A 83 9.18 25.60 17.53
CA LEU A 83 8.52 24.69 16.59
C LEU A 83 9.32 24.53 15.29
N ALA A 84 9.77 25.64 14.69
CA ALA A 84 10.56 25.59 13.46
C ALA A 84 11.89 24.83 13.66
N GLU A 85 12.57 25.07 14.79
CA GLU A 85 13.78 24.34 15.18
C GLU A 85 13.52 22.84 15.31
N TYR A 86 12.42 22.45 15.97
CA TYR A 86 12.04 21.03 16.08
C TYR A 86 11.82 20.40 14.69
N LEU A 87 11.03 21.05 13.82
CA LEU A 87 10.73 20.52 12.49
C LEU A 87 11.99 20.37 11.64
N ALA A 88 12.90 21.35 11.67
CA ALA A 88 14.18 21.28 10.96
C ALA A 88 15.08 20.16 11.52
N SER A 89 15.16 20.03 12.85
CA SER A 89 15.96 18.98 13.49
C SER A 89 15.49 17.56 13.14
N GLN A 90 14.17 17.39 12.96
CA GLN A 90 13.55 16.12 12.59
C GLN A 90 13.43 15.92 11.07
N LYS A 91 13.93 16.87 10.26
CA LYS A 91 13.86 16.86 8.78
C LYS A 91 12.44 16.80 8.23
N PHE A 92 11.50 17.46 8.92
CA PHE A 92 10.16 17.69 8.41
C PHE A 92 10.09 18.93 7.51
N ILE A 93 11.03 19.87 7.70
CA ILE A 93 11.28 21.04 6.83
C ILE A 93 12.77 21.18 6.55
#